data_AF-A0A2M7MHR0-F1
#
_entry.id   AF-A0A2M7MHR0-F1
#
_cell.length_a   1.000
_cell.length_b   1.000
_cell.length_c   1.000
_cell.angle_alpha   90.00
_cell.angle_beta   90.00
_cell.angle_gamma   90.00
#
_symmetry.space_group_name_H-M   'P 1'
#
loop_
_entity.id
_entity.type
_entity.pdbx_description
1 polymer ?
#
loop_
_entity_poly.entity_id
_entity_poly.type
_entity_poly.pdbx_seq_one_letter_code
_entity_poly.pdbx_strand_id
1 'polypeptide(L)' 'GWAREGRVELLTKKPLTTGEEELKSNPRARSAKLRAIKKIDRKECVKNF' A
#
# COMPACT_ATOMS: atom_id res chain seq x y z
N GLY A 1 -7.44 -7.16 13.32
CA GLY A 1 -7.14 -6.29 12.16
C GLY A 1 -6.12 -7.00 11.31
N TRP A 2 -6.37 -7.19 10.02
CA TRP A 2 -5.71 -8.19 9.18
C TRP A 2 -4.18 -8.16 9.15
N ALA A 3 -3.55 -6.99 9.31
CA ALA A 3 -2.10 -6.86 9.43
C ALA A 3 -1.55 -7.41 10.77
N ARG A 4 -2.27 -7.22 11.89
CA ARG A 4 -1.94 -7.82 13.20
C ARG A 4 -2.15 -9.33 13.23
N GLU A 5 -2.94 -9.86 12.31
CA GLU A 5 -3.22 -11.29 12.17
C GLU A 5 -2.26 -11.97 11.18
N GLY A 6 -1.25 -11.25 10.66
CA GLY A 6 -0.23 -11.80 9.76
C GLY A 6 -0.75 -12.25 8.38
N ARG A 7 -1.98 -11.89 8.00
CA ARG A 7 -2.57 -12.29 6.72
C ARG A 7 -2.15 -11.40 5.56
N VAL A 8 -1.73 -10.17 5.88
CA VAL A 8 -1.38 -9.14 4.90
C VAL A 8 -0.21 -8.30 5.42
N GLU A 9 0.68 -7.91 4.53
CA GLU A 9 1.76 -6.96 4.80
C GLU A 9 1.37 -5.58 4.24
N LEU A 10 1.45 -4.55 5.08
CA LEU A 10 1.22 -3.17 4.66
C LEU A 10 2.47 -2.65 3.95
N LEU A 11 2.40 -2.49 2.63
CA LEU A 11 3.50 -1.92 1.84
C LEU A 11 3.61 -0.40 2.04
N THR A 12 2.47 0.28 2.14
CA THR A 12 2.41 1.74 2.30
C THR A 12 1.92 2.12 3.71
N LYS A 13 2.85 2.46 4.62
CA LYS A 13 2.51 2.90 5.98
C LYS A 13 1.73 4.23 6.01
N LYS A 14 2.06 5.15 5.10
CA LYS A 14 1.31 6.39 4.83
C LYS A 14 0.73 6.31 3.41
N PRO A 15 -0.46 6.88 3.14
CA PRO A 15 -1.02 6.89 1.80
C PRO A 15 -0.09 7.65 0.85
N LEU A 16 0.20 7.08 -0.32
CA LEU A 16 0.91 7.79 -1.37
C LEU A 16 -0.02 8.86 -1.93
N THR A 17 0.46 10.09 -1.94
CA THR A 17 -0.22 11.27 -2.48
C THR A 17 0.39 11.65 -3.83
N THR A 18 -0.44 12.22 -4.67
CA THR A 18 -0.11 12.65 -6.03
C THR A 18 0.91 13.78 -6.03
N GLY A 19 1.92 13.71 -6.91
CA GLY A 19 2.98 14.73 -7.04
C GLY A 19 2.52 16.00 -7.76
N GLU A 20 3.33 17.06 -7.71
CA GLU A 20 2.98 18.38 -8.25
C GLU A 20 2.79 18.41 -9.77
N GLU A 21 3.58 17.64 -10.53
CA GLU A 21 3.45 17.52 -11.99
C GLU A 21 2.15 16.83 -12.41
N GLU A 22 1.79 15.77 -11.69
CA GLU A 22 0.59 14.98 -11.93
C GLU A 22 -0.69 15.75 -11.53
N LEU A 23 -0.60 16.63 -10.53
CA LEU A 23 -1.64 17.60 -10.18
C LEU A 23 -1.88 18.67 -11.25
N LYS A 24 -0.83 19.11 -11.97
CA LYS A 24 -0.94 20.07 -13.07
C LYS A 24 -1.59 19.45 -14.30
N SER A 25 -1.25 18.21 -14.62
CA SER A 25 -1.80 17.46 -15.76
C SER A 25 -3.20 16.89 -15.48
N ASN A 26 -3.43 16.43 -14.24
CA ASN A 26 -4.70 15.86 -13.80
C ASN A 26 -5.14 16.43 -12.44
N PRO A 27 -5.85 17.58 -12.42
CA PRO A 27 -6.32 18.22 -11.19
C PRO A 27 -7.22 17.33 -10.33
N ARG A 28 -7.91 16.34 -10.94
CA ARG A 28 -8.79 15.41 -10.20
C ARG A 28 -8.00 14.42 -9.33
N ALA A 29 -6.71 14.24 -9.61
CA ALA A 29 -5.86 13.36 -8.81
C ALA A 29 -5.53 13.96 -7.42
N ARG A 30 -5.88 15.21 -7.13
CA ARG A 30 -5.58 15.89 -5.85
C ARG A 30 -6.13 15.17 -4.61
N SER A 31 -7.21 14.41 -4.76
CA SER A 31 -7.81 13.64 -3.66
C SER A 31 -7.43 12.15 -3.67
N ALA A 32 -6.64 11.69 -4.64
CA ALA A 32 -6.24 10.29 -4.73
C ALA A 32 -5.29 9.94 -3.58
N LYS A 33 -5.58 8.83 -2.90
CA LYS A 33 -4.76 8.28 -1.81
C LYS A 33 -4.53 6.80 -2.10
N LEU A 34 -3.36 6.46 -2.61
CA LEU A 34 -3.03 5.07 -2.91
C LEU A 34 -2.61 4.37 -1.61
N ARG A 35 -3.26 3.24 -1.32
CA ARG A 35 -2.92 2.33 -0.23
C ARG A 35 -2.81 0.93 -0.78
N ALA A 36 -1.66 0.29 -0.59
CA ALA A 36 -1.38 -1.06 -1.09
C ALA A 36 -1.08 -2.02 0.06
N ILE A 37 -1.57 -3.26 -0.09
CA ILE A 37 -1.28 -4.38 0.80
C ILE A 37 -0.77 -5.56 -0.04
N LYS A 38 0.22 -6.28 0.47
CA LYS A 38 0.64 -7.57 -0.08
C LYS A 38 -0.13 -8.66 0.67
N LYS A 39 -0.83 -9.52 -0.06
CA LYS A 39 -1.42 -10.73 0.53
C LYS A 39 -0.28 -11.71 0.79
N ILE A 40 -0.12 -12.13 2.03
CA ILE A 40 0.83 -13.19 2.38
C ILE A 40 0.09 -14.50 2.25
N ASP A 41 0.40 -15.29 1.23
CA ASP A 41 -0.08 -16.67 1.16
C ASP A 41 0.75 -17.52 2.14
N ARG A 42 0.13 -18.47 2.83
CA ARG A 42 0.76 -19.21 3.96
C ARG A 42 2.08 -19.89 3.60
N LYS A 43 2.42 -20.02 2.32
CA LYS A 43 3.64 -20.65 1.81
C LYS A 43 4.92 -19.81 2.02
N GLU A 44 4.83 -18.50 2.30
CA GLU A 44 6.01 -17.65 2.61
C GLU A 44 6.41 -17.63 4.10
N CYS A 45 5.63 -18.26 5.00
CA CYS A 45 5.89 -18.26 6.45
C CYS A 45 7.19 -18.99 6.88
N VAL A 46 7.86 -19.69 5.96
CA VAL A 46 9.00 -20.57 6.28
C VAL A 46 10.38 -20.01 5.91
N LYS A 47 10.48 -18.79 5.35
CA LYS A 47 11.76 -18.37 4.73
C LYS A 47 12.66 -17.42 5.52
N ASN A 48 12.35 -17.07 6.77
CA ASN A 48 13.29 -16.31 7.59
C ASN A 48 13.33 -16.91 9.01
N PHE A 49 14.09 -18.00 9.17
CA PHE A 49 14.76 -18.36 10.42
C PHE A 49 16.23 -17.96 10.31
#